data_AF-A0A973FB78-F1
#
_entry.id   AF-A0A973FB78-F1
#
_cell.length_a   1.000
_cell.length_b   1.000
_cell.length_c   1.000
_cell.angle_alpha   90.00
_cell.angle_beta   90.00
_cell.angle_gamma   90.00
#
_symmetry.space_group_name_H-M   'P 1'
#
loop_
_entity.id
_entity.type
_entity.pdbx_description
1 polymer ?
#
loop_
_entity_poly.entity_id
_entity_poly.type
_entity_poly.pdbx_seq_one_letter_code
_entity_poly.pdbx_strand_id
1 'polypeptide(L)'
;MEQTLKPLGTVMQLLEELGHEVTYAYEDLVFVNHNDFLLQFENTGSTLNLFFNRSCPGNEAEKIEQIIIPAGDRKGLSITIKGRYHITGEEDEKLRIEFFEN
;
A
#
# COMPACT_ATOMS: atom_id res chain seq x y z
N MET A 1 -8.23 -1.99 -25.72
CA MET A 1 -7.23 -2.23 -24.66
C MET A 1 -8.01 -2.66 -23.44
N GLU A 2 -7.90 -3.92 -23.05
CA GLU A 2 -8.51 -4.43 -21.82
C GLU A 2 -7.84 -3.69 -20.65
N GLN A 3 -8.57 -2.75 -20.03
CA GLN A 3 -8.14 -2.22 -18.75
C GLN A 3 -8.25 -3.38 -17.77
N THR A 4 -7.12 -3.95 -17.39
CA THR A 4 -7.08 -4.96 -16.34
C THR A 4 -7.56 -4.28 -15.07
N LEU A 5 -8.78 -4.62 -14.64
CA LEU A 5 -9.40 -4.02 -13.47
C LEU A 5 -8.50 -4.24 -12.25
N LYS A 6 -8.12 -3.14 -11.59
CA LYS A 6 -7.39 -3.18 -10.32
C LYS A 6 -8.22 -3.97 -9.29
N PRO A 7 -7.73 -5.09 -8.74
CA PRO A 7 -8.52 -5.95 -7.84
C PRO A 7 -8.62 -5.34 -6.42
N LEU A 8 -9.20 -4.14 -6.30
CA LEU A 8 -9.33 -3.41 -5.03
C LEU A 8 -10.02 -4.24 -3.95
N GLY A 9 -11.09 -4.98 -4.30
CA GLY A 9 -11.77 -5.86 -3.35
C GLY A 9 -10.86 -6.94 -2.77
N THR A 10 -9.96 -7.51 -3.58
CA THR A 10 -9.00 -8.53 -3.14
C THR A 10 -7.93 -7.92 -2.23
N VAL A 11 -7.49 -6.69 -2.53
CA VAL A 11 -6.55 -5.94 -1.67
C VAL A 11 -7.20 -5.56 -0.34
N MET A 12 -8.44 -5.08 -0.35
CA MET A 12 -9.18 -4.76 0.88
C MET A 12 -9.33 -6.00 1.76
N GLN A 13 -9.72 -7.13 1.18
CA GLN A 13 -9.84 -8.39 1.91
C GLN A 13 -8.48 -8.87 2.47
N LEU A 14 -7.40 -8.74 1.71
CA LEU A 14 -6.05 -9.04 2.18
C LEU A 14 -5.70 -8.22 3.42
N LEU A 15 -5.89 -6.90 3.34
CA LEU A 15 -5.52 -5.99 4.42
C LEU A 15 -6.36 -6.26 5.67
N GLU A 16 -7.67 -6.50 5.51
CA GLU A 16 -8.57 -6.86 6.61
C GLU A 16 -8.14 -8.16 7.31
N GLU A 17 -7.78 -9.20 6.54
CA GLU A 17 -7.27 -10.48 7.09
C GLU A 17 -5.96 -10.32 7.87
N LEU A 18 -5.17 -9.30 7.53
CA LEU A 18 -3.92 -8.95 8.23
C LEU A 18 -4.12 -7.97 9.39
N GLY A 19 -5.37 -7.55 9.66
CA GLY A 19 -5.68 -6.58 10.72
C GLY A 19 -5.39 -5.13 10.34
N HIS A 20 -5.21 -4.84 9.04
CA HIS A 20 -5.03 -3.50 8.51
C HIS A 20 -6.33 -3.00 7.89
N GLU A 21 -6.98 -2.03 8.53
CA GLU A 21 -8.17 -1.39 7.97
C GLU A 21 -7.78 -0.39 6.88
N VAL A 22 -8.47 -0.43 5.73
CA VAL A 22 -8.30 0.57 4.67
C VAL A 22 -9.00 1.86 5.07
N THR A 23 -8.25 2.94 5.24
CA THR A 23 -8.81 4.25 5.61
C THR A 23 -9.25 5.05 4.39
N TYR A 24 -8.51 4.94 3.29
CA TYR A 24 -8.81 5.68 2.06
C TYR A 24 -8.24 4.95 0.84
N ALA A 25 -8.97 4.97 -0.27
CA ALA A 25 -8.48 4.50 -1.56
C ALA A 25 -8.67 5.61 -2.60
N TYR A 26 -7.56 6.06 -3.20
CA TYR A 26 -7.54 7.18 -4.15
C TYR A 26 -6.77 6.80 -5.40
N GLU A 27 -7.45 6.77 -6.54
CA GLU A 27 -6.92 6.38 -7.86
C GLU A 27 -6.20 5.00 -7.85
N ASP A 28 -4.90 4.98 -7.57
CA ASP A 28 -4.04 3.82 -7.44
C ASP A 28 -3.55 3.57 -6.01
N LEU A 29 -3.71 4.52 -5.10
CA LEU A 29 -3.23 4.45 -3.73
C LEU A 29 -4.27 3.85 -2.77
N VAL A 30 -3.82 2.98 -1.88
CA VAL A 30 -4.58 2.37 -0.80
C VAL A 30 -3.86 2.67 0.51
N PHE A 31 -4.50 3.49 1.35
CA PHE A 31 -4.01 3.85 2.67
C PHE A 31 -4.59 2.90 3.71
N VAL A 32 -3.73 2.46 4.63
CA VAL A 32 -4.15 1.69 5.80
C VAL A 32 -4.17 2.56 7.05
N ASN A 33 -4.91 2.09 8.05
CA ASN A 33 -4.95 2.69 9.37
C ASN A 33 -3.52 2.78 9.97
N HIS A 34 -3.30 3.78 10.81
CA HIS A 34 -2.00 4.18 11.37
C HIS A 34 -0.95 4.72 10.39
N ASN A 35 -1.19 4.69 9.07
CA ASN A 35 -0.27 5.20 8.04
C ASN A 35 1.15 4.62 8.17
N ASP A 36 1.28 3.36 8.58
CA ASP A 36 2.59 2.69 8.69
C ASP A 36 3.14 2.31 7.31
N PHE A 37 2.24 1.97 6.37
CA PHE A 37 2.55 1.69 4.98
C PHE A 37 1.38 2.11 4.08
N LEU A 38 1.60 2.06 2.77
CA LEU A 38 0.56 2.18 1.75
C LEU A 38 0.84 1.20 0.62
N LEU A 39 -0.21 0.85 -0.13
CA LEU A 39 -0.09 0.11 -1.38
C LEU A 39 -0.46 1.01 -2.56
N GLN A 40 0.26 0.86 -3.67
CA GLN A 40 0.00 1.55 -4.93
C GLN A 40 -0.20 0.53 -6.05
N PHE A 41 -1.34 0.54 -6.73
CA PHE A 41 -1.56 -0.25 -7.93
C PHE A 41 -0.71 0.25 -9.09
N GLU A 42 -0.05 -0.67 -9.79
CA GLU A 42 0.56 -0.33 -11.07
C GLU A 42 -0.49 -0.13 -12.17
N ASN A 43 -0.04 0.36 -13.33
CA ASN A 43 -0.90 0.59 -14.50
C ASN A 43 -1.52 -0.69 -15.08
N THR A 44 -1.03 -1.86 -14.70
CA THR A 44 -1.49 -3.16 -15.22
C THR A 44 -1.64 -4.20 -14.12
N GLY A 45 -2.87 -4.66 -13.93
CA GLY A 45 -3.15 -5.95 -13.26
C GLY A 45 -3.07 -5.94 -11.74
N SER A 46 -2.62 -7.09 -11.22
CA SER A 46 -2.57 -7.43 -9.78
C SER A 46 -1.25 -7.04 -9.10
N THR A 47 -0.45 -6.17 -9.72
CA THR A 47 0.84 -5.73 -9.19
C THR A 47 0.66 -4.50 -8.30
N LEU A 48 1.29 -4.53 -7.13
CA LEU A 48 1.21 -3.51 -6.11
C LEU A 48 2.62 -3.12 -5.64
N ASN A 49 2.87 -1.82 -5.59
CA ASN A 49 4.04 -1.25 -4.95
C ASN A 49 3.74 -0.99 -3.48
N LEU A 50 4.55 -1.54 -2.60
CA LEU A 50 4.51 -1.33 -1.15
C LEU A 50 5.50 -0.22 -0.78
N PHE A 51 4.99 0.81 -0.12
CA PHE A 51 5.81 1.87 0.46
C PHE A 51 5.58 1.95 1.97
N PHE A 52 6.67 2.06 2.73
CA PHE A 52 6.59 2.28 4.17
C PHE A 52 6.67 3.76 4.51
N ASN A 53 5.92 4.22 5.50
CA ASN A 53 6.07 5.59 5.96
C ASN A 53 7.47 5.79 6.53
N ARG A 54 8.08 6.96 6.30
CA ARG A 54 9.36 7.30 6.92
C ARG A 54 9.34 7.21 8.45
N SER A 55 8.17 7.41 9.05
CA SER A 55 7.94 7.27 10.49
C SER A 55 7.80 5.81 10.94
N CYS A 56 7.62 4.86 10.03
CA CYS A 56 7.54 3.43 10.34
C CYS A 56 8.94 2.90 10.73
N PRO A 57 9.09 2.32 11.95
CA PRO A 57 10.33 1.69 12.37
C PRO A 57 10.74 0.54 11.45
N GLY A 58 12.04 0.38 11.19
CA GLY A 58 12.54 -0.65 10.27
C GLY A 58 12.13 -2.08 10.67
N ASN A 59 12.15 -2.39 11.96
CA ASN A 59 11.74 -3.69 12.48
C ASN A 59 10.23 -3.98 12.31
N GLU A 60 9.38 -2.95 12.31
CA GLU A 60 7.94 -3.11 12.02
C GLU A 60 7.71 -3.25 10.52
N ALA A 61 8.43 -2.48 9.70
CA ALA A 61 8.39 -2.61 8.25
C ALA A 61 8.79 -4.03 7.78
N GLU A 62 9.86 -4.60 8.35
CA GLU A 62 10.30 -5.98 8.06
C GLU A 62 9.23 -7.03 8.44
N LYS A 63 8.54 -6.86 9.57
CA LYS A 63 7.45 -7.76 9.96
C LYS A 63 6.28 -7.68 8.99
N ILE A 64 5.86 -6.47 8.62
CA ILE A 64 4.78 -6.25 7.67
C ILE A 64 5.14 -6.87 6.32
N GLU A 65 6.36 -6.65 5.82
CA GLU A 65 6.90 -7.26 4.60
C GLU A 65 6.78 -8.78 4.62
N GLN A 66 7.29 -9.43 5.68
CA GLN A 66 7.30 -10.88 5.82
C GLN A 66 5.90 -11.51 5.87
N ILE A 67 4.87 -10.70 6.17
CA ILE A 67 3.48 -11.15 6.27
C ILE A 67 2.71 -10.83 4.98
N ILE A 68 2.78 -9.59 4.51
CA ILE A 68 1.91 -9.08 3.44
C ILE A 68 2.26 -9.66 2.07
N ILE A 69 3.55 -9.80 1.75
CA ILE A 69 4.00 -10.35 0.45
C ILE A 69 3.49 -11.77 0.26
N PRO A 70 3.78 -12.75 1.13
CA PRO A 70 3.29 -14.11 0.93
C PRO A 70 1.77 -14.23 1.05
N ALA A 71 1.11 -13.33 1.78
CA ALA A 71 -0.36 -13.29 1.83
C ALA A 71 -0.98 -12.76 0.53
N GLY A 72 -0.35 -11.76 -0.09
CA GLY A 72 -0.70 -11.25 -1.41
C GLY A 72 -0.52 -12.31 -2.50
N ASP A 73 0.62 -13.00 -2.50
CA ASP A 73 0.92 -14.06 -3.47
C ASP A 73 -0.16 -15.15 -3.47
N ARG A 74 -0.63 -15.57 -2.28
CA ARG A 74 -1.71 -16.57 -2.13
C ARG A 74 -3.05 -16.12 -2.72
N LYS A 75 -3.25 -14.81 -2.90
CA LYS A 75 -4.44 -14.21 -3.52
C LYS A 75 -4.22 -13.79 -4.98
N GLY A 76 -3.07 -14.13 -5.56
CA GLY A 76 -2.71 -13.75 -6.93
C GLY A 76 -2.33 -12.28 -7.10
N LEU A 77 -1.92 -11.63 -6.00
CA LEU A 77 -1.36 -10.27 -6.00
C LEU A 77 0.17 -10.36 -6.00
N SER A 78 0.84 -9.49 -6.76
CA SER A 78 2.29 -9.38 -6.79
C SER A 78 2.71 -8.11 -6.06
N ILE A 79 3.16 -8.22 -4.81
CA ILE A 79 3.52 -7.08 -3.97
C ILE A 79 5.04 -6.92 -3.92
N THR A 80 5.54 -5.74 -4.31
CA THR A 80 6.98 -5.44 -4.32
C THR A 80 7.27 -4.20 -3.48
N ILE A 81 8.31 -4.23 -2.65
CA ILE A 81 8.76 -3.04 -1.92
C ILE A 81 9.41 -2.08 -2.89
N LYS A 82 8.87 -0.87 -2.96
CA LYS A 82 9.36 0.17 -3.86
C LYS A 82 10.11 1.28 -3.14
N GLY A 83 9.87 1.47 -1.84
CA GLY A 83 10.62 2.40 -1.02
C GLY A 83 9.85 2.91 0.18
N ARG A 84 10.03 4.20 0.46
CA ARG A 84 9.35 4.88 1.57
C ARG A 84 8.48 6.03 1.08
N TYR A 85 7.54 6.47 1.90
CA TYR A 85 6.79 7.69 1.66
C TYR A 85 6.76 8.59 2.89
N HIS A 86 6.46 9.86 2.69
CA HIS A 86 6.16 10.80 3.76
C HIS A 86 4.85 11.52 3.44
N ILE A 87 4.02 11.72 4.46
CA ILE A 87 2.76 12.44 4.34
C ILE A 87 2.80 13.69 5.22
N THR A 88 2.45 14.82 4.63
CA THR A 88 2.34 16.11 5.33
C THR A 88 0.94 16.70 5.08
N GLY A 89 0.31 17.20 6.15
CA GLY A 89 -0.93 17.96 6.05
C GLY A 89 -0.62 19.42 5.72
N GLU A 90 -1.35 19.99 4.76
CA GLU A 90 -1.32 21.42 4.43
C GLU A 90 -2.56 22.15 4.99
N GLU A 91 -2.52 23.49 4.99
CA GLU A 91 -3.53 24.36 5.66
C GLU A 91 -4.96 24.32 5.07
N ASP A 92 -5.25 23.49 4.06
CA ASP A 92 -6.57 23.41 3.37
C ASP A 92 -7.13 21.96 3.28
N GLU A 93 -6.89 21.11 4.28
CA GLU A 93 -7.25 19.66 4.24
C GLU A 93 -6.58 18.88 3.09
N LYS A 94 -5.61 19.50 2.40
CA LYS A 94 -4.81 18.85 1.36
C LYS A 94 -3.71 18.04 2.02
N LEU A 95 -3.55 16.81 1.55
CA LEU A 95 -2.45 15.93 1.92
C LEU A 95 -1.40 15.98 0.81
N ARG A 96 -0.16 16.30 1.17
CA ARG A 96 1.00 16.11 0.28
C ARG A 96 1.65 14.78 0.62
N ILE A 97 1.88 13.98 -0.42
CA ILE A 97 2.56 12.69 -0.30
C ILE A 97 3.81 12.74 -1.15
N GLU A 98 4.94 12.41 -0.54
CA GLU A 98 6.25 12.34 -1.17
C GLU A 98 6.73 10.90 -1.15
N PHE A 99 7.07 10.37 -2.33
CA PHE A 99 7.61 9.02 -2.49
C PHE A 99 9.13 9.07 -2.63
N PHE A 100 9.81 8.15 -1.95
CA PHE A 100 11.25 7.97 -1.95
C PHE A 100 11.53 6.54 -2.40
N GLU A 101 11.82 6.35 -3.69
CA GLU A 101 12.13 5.04 -4.25
C GLU A 101 13.49 4.52 -3.77
N ASN A 102 13.61 3.19 -3.63
CA ASN A 102 14.87 2.49 -3.37
C ASN A 102 15.70 2.29 -4.64
#